data_AF-A0A9P4QC02-F1
#
_entry.id   AF-A0A9P4QC02-F1
#
_cell.length_a   1.000
_cell.length_b   1.000
_cell.length_c   1.000
_cell.angle_alpha   90.00
_cell.angle_beta   90.00
_cell.angle_gamma   90.00
#
_symmetry.space_group_name_H-M   'P 1'
#
loop_
_entity.id
_entity.type
_entity.pdbx_description
1 polymer ?
#
loop_
_entity_poly.entity_id
_entity_poly.type
_entity_poly.pdbx_seq_one_letter_code
_entity_poly.pdbx_strand_id
1 'polypeptide(L)'
;MAGPVEQQIHRDPALFYWILIPITIVMILTGILRHYLSTLLQTIPKRQLLLKLREQRYLMHAQQLRGNNWQISTSAFNARKANFRDSVETGKYLADPEARGKARPNPMSDPAMMEGMMGAMKGNVAMMVPQSLIMGWINAFFSGYVIMKLPFPLTPQFKSMLQSGVGTRDLDVRWVSSLSWYFLTLFGLQPVYNFILGSNNVANQMTQQMSSQMGQNPMGGGAEDPDKLFKNEIENLEVVDHEYILDGIEDRLLAKLLGFS
;
A
#
# COMPACT_ATOMS: atom_id res chain seq x y z
N MET A 1 -27.56 -21.90 -34.84
CA MET A 1 -27.35 -21.02 -33.67
C MET A 1 -26.98 -19.66 -34.20
N ALA A 2 -27.85 -18.66 -34.07
CA ALA A 2 -27.51 -17.30 -34.46
C ALA A 2 -26.37 -16.83 -33.55
N GLY A 3 -25.25 -16.38 -34.14
CA GLY A 3 -24.19 -15.73 -33.37
C GLY A 3 -24.76 -14.55 -32.58
N PRO A 4 -24.14 -14.15 -31.45
CA PRO A 4 -24.61 -12.99 -30.70
C PRO A 4 -24.73 -11.80 -31.66
N VAL A 5 -25.93 -11.22 -31.76
CA VAL A 5 -26.20 -10.04 -32.58
C VAL A 5 -25.25 -8.96 -32.10
N GLU A 6 -24.24 -8.63 -32.92
CA GLU A 6 -23.31 -7.56 -32.57
C GLU A 6 -24.09 -6.26 -32.54
N GLN A 7 -24.33 -5.73 -31.35
CA GLN A 7 -24.86 -4.38 -31.19
C GLN A 7 -23.84 -3.42 -31.82
N GLN A 8 -24.17 -2.84 -32.97
CA GLN A 8 -23.40 -1.79 -33.62
C GLN A 8 -24.14 -0.47 -33.40
N ILE A 9 -23.58 0.38 -32.55
CA ILE A 9 -24.09 1.74 -32.34
C ILE A 9 -23.31 2.64 -33.28
N HIS A 10 -24.00 3.23 -34.27
CA HIS A 10 -23.42 4.29 -35.10
C HIS A 10 -23.15 5.51 -34.22
N ARG A 11 -21.88 5.93 -34.19
CA ARG A 11 -21.40 7.05 -33.36
C ARG A 11 -20.74 8.09 -34.23
N ASP A 12 -20.83 9.33 -33.79
CA ASP A 12 -20.04 10.41 -34.35
C ASP A 12 -18.55 10.17 -34.01
N PRO A 13 -17.68 9.96 -35.00
CA PRO A 13 -16.24 9.80 -34.78
C PRO A 13 -15.60 11.04 -34.14
N ALA A 14 -16.19 12.23 -34.29
CA ALA A 14 -15.66 13.45 -33.69
C ALA A 14 -15.72 13.39 -32.16
N LEU A 15 -16.81 12.88 -31.58
CA LEU A 15 -16.97 12.75 -30.12
C LEU A 15 -15.90 11.84 -29.50
N PHE A 16 -15.40 10.86 -30.25
CA PHE A 16 -14.31 10.00 -29.78
C PHE A 16 -13.03 10.82 -29.53
N TYR A 17 -12.59 11.62 -30.51
CA TYR A 17 -11.37 12.42 -30.38
C TYR A 17 -11.53 13.56 -29.38
N TRP A 18 -12.68 14.24 -29.39
CA TRP A 18 -12.96 15.39 -28.53
C TRP A 18 -13.19 15.03 -27.06
N ILE A 19 -13.43 13.76 -26.73
CA ILE A 19 -13.59 13.32 -25.33
C ILE A 19 -12.37 12.51 -24.88
N LEU A 20 -11.88 11.58 -25.70
CA LEU A 20 -10.82 10.67 -25.31
C LEU A 20 -9.48 11.39 -25.11
N ILE A 21 -9.08 12.25 -26.06
CA ILE A 21 -7.80 12.95 -26.02
C ILE A 21 -7.76 13.96 -24.86
N PRO A 22 -8.79 14.79 -24.61
CA PRO A 22 -8.76 15.71 -23.48
C PRO A 22 -8.73 14.98 -22.14
N ILE A 23 -9.48 13.89 -21.97
CA ILE A 23 -9.44 13.12 -20.73
C ILE A 23 -8.04 12.53 -20.50
N THR A 24 -7.41 11.92 -21.51
CA THR A 24 -6.07 11.34 -21.34
C THR A 24 -5.01 12.40 -21.03
N ILE A 25 -5.05 13.55 -21.70
CA ILE A 25 -4.11 14.66 -21.45
C ILE A 25 -4.31 15.21 -20.03
N VAL A 26 -5.55 15.50 -19.63
CA VAL A 26 -5.86 15.99 -18.28
C VAL A 26 -5.41 14.98 -17.23
N MET A 27 -5.62 13.70 -17.46
CA MET A 27 -5.17 12.64 -16.54
C MET A 27 -3.65 12.66 -16.38
N ILE A 28 -2.90 12.70 -17.48
CA ILE A 28 -1.43 12.75 -17.43
C ILE A 28 -0.95 14.01 -16.69
N LEU A 29 -1.48 15.18 -17.04
CA LEU A 29 -1.09 16.45 -16.42
C LEU A 29 -1.42 16.50 -14.93
N THR A 30 -2.62 16.05 -14.53
CA THR A 30 -3.02 16.00 -13.13
C THR A 30 -2.21 14.99 -12.34
N GLY A 31 -1.83 13.86 -12.94
CA GLY A 31 -0.92 12.88 -12.33
C GLY A 31 0.47 13.47 -12.06
N ILE A 32 1.02 14.20 -13.04
CA ILE A 32 2.32 14.90 -12.91
C ILE A 32 2.23 16.01 -11.86
N LEU A 33 1.20 16.87 -11.93
CA LEU A 33 0.97 17.95 -10.97
C LEU A 33 0.86 17.40 -9.54
N ARG A 34 0.09 16.32 -9.36
CA ARG A 34 -0.07 15.65 -8.06
C ARG A 34 1.27 15.12 -7.55
N HIS A 35 2.08 14.51 -8.41
CA HIS A 35 3.40 14.03 -8.00
C HIS A 35 4.26 15.16 -7.44
N TYR A 36 4.37 16.29 -8.16
CA TYR A 36 5.12 17.45 -7.70
C TYR A 36 4.50 18.10 -6.45
N LEU A 37 3.17 18.21 -6.38
CA LEU A 37 2.50 18.75 -5.20
C LEU A 37 2.74 17.87 -3.98
N SER A 38 2.70 16.54 -4.15
CA SER A 38 2.96 15.61 -3.07
C SER A 38 4.42 15.61 -2.63
N THR A 39 5.38 15.73 -3.55
CA THR A 39 6.81 15.84 -3.16
C THR A 39 7.10 17.17 -2.47
N LEU A 40 6.43 18.26 -2.85
CA LEU A 40 6.52 19.55 -2.17
C LEU A 40 5.84 19.52 -0.79
N LEU A 41 4.73 18.79 -0.65
CA LEU A 41 3.99 18.66 0.60
C LEU A 41 4.55 17.58 1.54
N GLN A 42 5.51 16.78 1.08
CA GLN A 42 6.22 15.83 1.94
C GLN A 42 6.94 16.62 3.04
N THR A 43 6.39 16.55 4.25
CA THR A 43 7.03 17.12 5.42
C THR A 43 8.32 16.35 5.68
N ILE A 44 9.43 17.07 5.89
CA ILE A 44 10.67 16.49 6.37
C ILE A 44 10.34 15.68 7.63
N PRO A 45 10.68 14.38 7.71
CA PRO A 45 10.40 13.57 8.88
C PRO A 45 10.97 14.26 10.11
N LYS A 46 10.12 14.60 11.09
CA LYS A 46 10.59 15.22 12.32
C LYS A 46 11.59 14.29 12.98
N ARG A 47 12.69 14.86 13.51
CA ARG A 47 13.69 14.10 14.26
C ARG A 47 12.99 13.42 15.44
N GLN A 48 12.89 12.09 15.38
CA GLN A 48 12.38 11.30 16.49
C GLN A 48 13.28 11.46 17.71
N LEU A 49 12.70 11.46 18.91
CA LEU A 49 13.44 11.53 20.15
C LEU A 49 14.34 10.29 20.31
N LEU A 50 15.59 10.48 20.75
CA LEU A 50 16.63 9.43 20.77
C LEU A 50 16.18 8.17 21.52
N LEU A 51 15.44 8.33 22.62
CA LEU A 51 14.92 7.20 23.41
C LEU A 51 13.85 6.40 22.66
N LYS A 52 12.92 7.08 21.96
CA LYS A 52 11.90 6.40 21.13
C LYS A 52 12.53 5.66 19.95
N LEU A 53 13.56 6.25 19.34
CA LEU A 53 14.30 5.62 18.25
C LEU A 53 15.12 4.42 18.75
N ARG A 54 15.68 4.47 19.97
CA ARG A 54 16.31 3.33 20.61
C ARG A 54 15.32 2.19 20.87
N GLU A 55 14.14 2.51 21.41
CA GLU A 55 13.05 1.55 21.65
C GLU A 55 12.64 0.85 20.36
N GLN A 56 12.36 1.62 19.29
CA GLN A 56 11.96 1.07 17.99
C GLN A 56 13.06 0.20 17.37
N ARG A 57 14.32 0.66 17.38
CA ARG A 57 15.44 -0.10 16.82
C ARG A 57 15.70 -1.40 17.59
N TYR A 58 15.52 -1.38 18.90
CA TYR A 58 15.71 -2.57 19.73
C TYR A 58 14.63 -3.63 19.45
N LEU A 59 13.38 -3.20 19.27
CA LEU A 59 12.29 -4.08 18.82
C LEU A 59 12.55 -4.64 17.42
N MET A 60 12.96 -3.79 16.46
CA MET A 60 13.32 -4.24 15.11
C MET A 60 14.47 -5.25 15.12
N HIS A 61 15.45 -5.06 15.99
CA HIS A 61 16.56 -6.00 16.15
C HIS A 61 16.06 -7.38 16.63
N ALA A 62 15.09 -7.44 17.54
CA ALA A 62 14.48 -8.69 17.97
C ALA A 62 13.70 -9.39 16.85
N GLN A 63 12.92 -8.63 16.07
CA GLN A 63 12.22 -9.16 14.91
C GLN A 63 13.19 -9.69 13.84
N GLN A 64 14.32 -9.01 13.63
CA GLN A 64 15.38 -9.47 12.74
C GLN A 64 16.08 -10.73 13.28
N LEU A 65 16.32 -10.81 14.59
CA LEU A 65 16.87 -12.00 15.24
C LEU A 65 15.93 -13.20 15.04
N ARG A 66 14.61 -12.97 15.13
CA ARG A 66 13.60 -14.00 14.85
C ARG A 66 13.61 -14.44 13.39
N GLY A 67 13.57 -13.49 12.44
CA GLY A 67 13.50 -13.79 11.01
C GLY A 67 14.78 -14.39 10.42
N ASN A 68 15.93 -14.03 10.99
CA ASN A 68 17.26 -14.46 10.52
C ASN A 68 17.95 -15.38 11.55
N ASN A 69 17.20 -16.12 12.36
CA ASN A 69 17.76 -16.97 13.42
C ASN A 69 18.79 -17.96 12.88
N TRP A 70 18.52 -18.54 11.70
CA TRP A 70 19.32 -19.57 11.06
C TRP A 70 20.75 -19.16 10.67
N GLN A 71 21.05 -17.86 10.61
CA GLN A 71 22.38 -17.36 10.23
C GLN A 71 23.40 -17.40 11.38
N ILE A 72 22.96 -17.52 12.62
CA ILE A 72 23.83 -17.48 13.80
C ILE A 72 23.86 -18.83 14.51
N SER A 73 24.96 -19.13 15.19
CA SER A 73 25.07 -20.40 15.94
C SER A 73 24.06 -20.46 17.09
N THR A 74 23.67 -21.67 17.48
CA THR A 74 22.70 -21.91 18.55
C THR A 74 23.12 -21.26 19.87
N SER A 75 24.41 -21.30 20.21
CA SER A 75 24.95 -20.62 21.39
C SER A 75 24.77 -19.10 21.31
N ALA A 76 25.06 -18.48 20.16
CA ALA A 76 24.91 -17.05 19.96
C ALA A 76 23.44 -16.61 19.95
N PHE A 77 22.54 -17.43 19.38
CA PHE A 77 21.10 -17.18 19.41
C PHE A 77 20.56 -17.19 20.85
N ASN A 78 20.89 -18.23 21.62
CA ASN A 78 20.47 -18.35 23.02
C ASN A 78 21.00 -17.21 23.90
N ALA A 79 22.26 -16.81 23.71
CA ALA A 79 22.83 -15.67 24.44
C ALA A 79 22.11 -14.35 24.12
N ARG A 80 21.75 -14.11 22.85
CA ARG A 80 21.01 -12.91 22.43
C ARG A 80 19.56 -12.92 22.90
N LYS A 81 18.91 -14.09 22.88
CA LYS A 81 17.56 -14.30 23.43
C LYS A 81 17.53 -14.02 24.94
N ALA A 82 18.50 -14.54 25.69
CA ALA A 82 18.62 -14.28 27.12
C ALA A 82 18.88 -12.79 27.43
N ASN A 83 19.74 -12.13 26.68
CA ASN A 83 19.98 -10.69 26.81
C ASN A 83 18.71 -9.86 26.50
N PHE A 84 17.98 -10.23 25.44
CA PHE A 84 16.73 -9.57 25.11
C PHE A 84 15.70 -9.71 26.24
N ARG A 85 15.55 -10.92 26.79
CA ARG A 85 14.69 -11.17 27.95
C ARG A 85 15.08 -10.30 29.16
N ASP A 86 16.35 -10.34 29.57
CA ASP A 86 16.86 -9.55 30.70
C ASP A 86 16.65 -8.04 30.49
N SER A 87 16.87 -7.56 29.28
CA SER A 87 16.74 -6.13 28.97
C SER A 87 15.29 -5.62 28.96
N VAL A 88 14.31 -6.49 28.67
CA VAL A 88 12.88 -6.20 28.78
C VAL A 88 12.43 -6.31 30.25
N GLU A 89 12.89 -7.33 30.98
CA GLU A 89 12.64 -7.50 32.42
C GLU A 89 13.20 -6.33 33.24
N THR A 90 14.38 -5.80 32.87
CA THR A 90 14.98 -4.59 33.47
C THR A 90 14.38 -3.29 32.92
N GLY A 91 13.72 -3.34 31.75
CA GLY A 91 13.08 -2.18 31.12
C GLY A 91 14.08 -1.15 30.58
N LYS A 92 15.34 -1.56 30.39
CA LYS A 92 16.47 -0.68 30.08
C LYS A 92 16.31 0.09 28.77
N TYR A 93 15.54 -0.45 27.82
CA TYR A 93 15.36 0.11 26.47
C TYR A 93 14.04 0.83 26.23
N LEU A 94 13.11 0.86 27.21
CA LEU A 94 11.89 1.65 27.11
C LEU A 94 12.23 3.15 27.10
N ALA A 95 11.48 3.93 26.32
CA ALA A 95 11.64 5.37 26.27
C ALA A 95 11.19 6.06 27.57
N ASP A 96 10.20 5.49 28.26
CA ASP A 96 9.70 5.93 29.56
C ASP A 96 9.67 4.74 30.55
N PRO A 97 10.70 4.57 31.40
CA PRO A 97 10.75 3.49 32.39
C PRO A 97 9.57 3.52 33.39
N GLU A 98 9.00 4.71 33.63
CA GLU A 98 7.87 4.95 34.55
C GLU A 98 6.48 4.68 33.92
N ALA A 99 6.41 4.42 32.61
CA ALA A 99 5.17 4.06 31.91
C ALA A 99 4.91 2.55 31.88
N ARG A 100 5.74 1.74 32.56
CA ARG A 100 5.59 0.29 32.69
C ARG A 100 4.21 -0.05 33.25
N GLY A 101 3.38 -0.74 32.46
CA GLY A 101 2.04 -1.18 32.84
C GLY A 101 0.92 -0.13 32.73
N LYS A 102 1.20 1.10 32.27
CA LYS A 102 0.13 2.06 31.97
C LYS A 102 -0.24 1.95 30.50
N ALA A 103 -1.52 1.67 30.22
CA ALA A 103 -2.08 1.84 28.89
C ALA A 103 -1.78 3.28 28.44
N ARG A 104 -1.10 3.45 27.31
CA ARG A 104 -0.88 4.78 26.74
C ARG A 104 -2.26 5.45 26.60
N PRO A 105 -2.44 6.68 27.14
CA PRO A 105 -3.70 7.37 26.97
C PRO A 105 -3.96 7.53 25.46
N ASN A 106 -5.22 7.36 25.06
CA ASN A 106 -5.66 7.21 23.67
C ASN A 106 -4.80 7.99 22.66
N PRO A 107 -4.55 7.47 21.45
CA PRO A 107 -3.75 8.15 20.40
C PRO A 107 -4.19 9.58 20.06
N MET A 108 -5.42 9.96 20.42
CA MET A 108 -5.96 11.33 20.30
C MET A 108 -5.59 12.29 21.45
N SER A 109 -5.01 11.80 22.53
CA SER A 109 -4.65 12.58 23.73
C SER A 109 -3.17 12.97 23.79
N ASP A 110 -2.32 12.36 22.95
CA ASP A 110 -0.91 12.72 22.83
C ASP A 110 -0.71 13.64 21.61
N PRO A 111 -0.41 14.94 21.80
CA PRO A 111 -0.28 15.92 20.71
C PRO A 111 0.74 15.52 19.64
N ALA A 112 1.79 14.77 20.00
CA ALA A 112 2.81 14.30 19.06
C ALA A 112 2.33 13.13 18.19
N MET A 113 1.51 12.23 18.75
CA MET A 113 0.87 11.15 17.98
C MET A 113 -0.27 11.69 17.13
N MET A 114 -1.05 12.65 17.64
CA MET A 114 -2.09 13.33 16.89
C MET A 114 -1.51 14.11 15.71
N GLU A 115 -0.37 14.79 15.87
CA GLU A 115 0.30 15.47 14.77
C GLU A 115 0.85 14.49 13.72
N GLY A 116 1.38 13.34 14.15
CA GLY A 116 1.79 12.26 13.24
C GLY A 116 0.61 11.64 12.48
N MET A 117 -0.50 11.40 13.17
CA MET A 117 -1.76 10.93 12.60
C MET A 117 -2.38 11.98 11.66
N MET A 118 -2.33 13.26 12.02
CA MET A 118 -2.81 14.37 11.18
C MET A 118 -1.90 14.57 9.97
N GLY A 119 -0.59 14.33 10.09
CA GLY A 119 0.34 14.28 8.97
C GLY A 119 0.00 13.15 7.99
N ALA A 120 -0.28 11.95 8.51
CA ALA A 120 -0.74 10.82 7.70
C ALA A 120 -2.12 11.07 7.08
N MET A 121 -3.05 11.67 7.83
CA MET A 121 -4.37 12.07 7.36
C MET A 121 -4.28 13.14 6.28
N LYS A 122 -3.42 14.14 6.44
CA LYS A 122 -3.15 15.17 5.42
C LYS A 122 -2.56 14.54 4.16
N GLY A 123 -1.68 13.55 4.30
CA GLY A 123 -1.21 12.73 3.19
C GLY A 123 -2.38 12.03 2.48
N ASN A 124 -3.22 11.31 3.21
CA ASN A 124 -4.37 10.60 2.65
C ASN A 124 -5.40 11.53 1.99
N VAL A 125 -5.67 12.70 2.58
CA VAL A 125 -6.57 13.73 2.04
C VAL A 125 -5.98 14.35 0.78
N ALA A 126 -4.67 14.66 0.77
CA ALA A 126 -3.98 15.13 -0.43
C ALA A 126 -4.01 14.09 -1.57
N MET A 127 -4.16 12.80 -1.26
CA MET A 127 -4.38 11.74 -2.27
C MET A 127 -5.84 11.63 -2.72
N MET A 128 -6.82 11.84 -1.84
CA MET A 128 -8.24 11.65 -2.12
C MET A 128 -8.88 12.83 -2.86
N VAL A 129 -8.52 14.07 -2.51
CA VAL A 129 -9.15 15.29 -3.06
C VAL A 129 -9.01 15.38 -4.59
N PRO A 130 -7.82 15.17 -5.19
CA PRO A 130 -7.68 15.25 -6.64
C PRO A 130 -8.54 14.21 -7.37
N GLN A 131 -8.65 13.01 -6.80
CA GLN A 131 -9.41 11.90 -7.36
C GLN A 131 -10.92 12.23 -7.42
N SER A 132 -11.47 12.71 -6.30
CA SER A 132 -12.89 13.08 -6.23
C SER A 132 -13.23 14.28 -7.12
N LEU A 133 -12.32 15.26 -7.23
CA LEU A 133 -12.51 16.43 -8.11
C LEU A 133 -12.54 16.03 -9.58
N ILE A 134 -11.61 15.17 -10.02
CA ILE A 134 -11.58 14.70 -11.42
C ILE A 134 -12.83 13.87 -11.72
N MET A 135 -13.25 12.99 -10.81
CA MET A 135 -14.47 12.20 -10.96
C MET A 135 -15.72 13.08 -11.09
N GLY A 136 -15.82 14.15 -10.28
CA GLY A 136 -16.91 15.13 -10.38
C GLY A 136 -16.86 15.93 -11.69
N TRP A 137 -15.67 16.36 -12.10
CA TRP A 137 -15.47 17.09 -13.36
C TRP A 137 -15.88 16.26 -14.58
N ILE A 138 -15.46 14.99 -14.67
CA ILE A 138 -15.83 14.10 -15.77
C ILE A 138 -17.34 13.86 -15.80
N ASN A 139 -17.95 13.68 -14.62
CA ASN A 139 -19.39 13.48 -14.52
C ASN A 139 -20.17 14.73 -15.00
N ALA A 140 -19.69 15.94 -14.69
CA ALA A 140 -20.34 17.18 -15.10
C ALA A 140 -20.21 17.47 -16.61
N PHE A 141 -19.04 17.24 -17.22
CA PHE A 141 -18.77 17.64 -18.61
C PHE A 141 -18.95 16.53 -19.63
N PHE A 142 -18.82 15.26 -19.23
CA PHE A 142 -18.78 14.12 -20.15
C PHE A 142 -19.79 13.02 -19.81
N SER A 143 -20.75 13.22 -18.91
CA SER A 143 -21.79 12.21 -18.66
C SER A 143 -22.74 12.01 -19.85
N GLY A 144 -23.40 10.84 -19.93
CA GLY A 144 -24.39 10.54 -20.95
C GLY A 144 -23.85 9.95 -22.26
N TYR A 145 -22.53 9.99 -22.49
CA TYR A 145 -21.93 9.52 -23.75
C TYR A 145 -21.37 8.10 -23.65
N VAL A 146 -21.55 7.34 -24.73
CA VAL A 146 -20.90 6.05 -24.94
C VAL A 146 -19.78 6.21 -25.96
N ILE A 147 -18.54 5.96 -25.56
CA ILE A 147 -17.35 6.38 -26.33
C ILE A 147 -16.83 5.25 -27.20
N MET A 148 -16.54 4.08 -26.62
CA MET A 148 -15.90 2.98 -27.35
C MET A 148 -16.46 1.60 -26.98
N LYS A 149 -16.21 0.62 -27.85
CA LYS A 149 -16.43 -0.82 -27.61
C LYS A 149 -15.09 -1.46 -27.29
N LEU A 150 -14.99 -2.19 -26.18
CA LEU A 150 -13.78 -2.95 -25.88
C LEU A 150 -13.73 -4.24 -26.72
N PRO A 151 -12.54 -4.64 -27.19
CA PRO A 151 -12.37 -5.82 -28.04
C PRO A 151 -12.41 -7.15 -27.26
N PHE A 152 -12.58 -7.11 -25.94
CA PHE A 152 -12.63 -8.29 -25.07
C PHE A 152 -13.96 -8.37 -24.30
N PRO A 153 -14.45 -9.59 -24.02
CA PRO A 153 -15.64 -9.79 -23.20
C PRO A 153 -15.37 -9.41 -21.73
N LEU A 154 -16.33 -8.74 -21.10
CA LEU A 154 -16.27 -8.29 -19.72
C LEU A 154 -17.35 -8.96 -18.87
N THR A 155 -17.05 -9.19 -17.59
CA THR A 155 -18.03 -9.75 -16.65
C THR A 155 -19.11 -8.72 -16.31
N PRO A 156 -20.38 -9.15 -16.08
CA PRO A 156 -21.49 -8.24 -15.76
C PRO A 156 -21.27 -7.39 -14.50
N GLN A 157 -20.38 -7.79 -13.59
CA GLN A 157 -20.05 -7.03 -12.39
C GLN A 157 -19.43 -5.67 -12.71
N PHE A 158 -18.75 -5.52 -13.84
CA PHE A 158 -18.21 -4.24 -14.29
C PHE A 158 -19.27 -3.32 -14.91
N LYS A 159 -20.49 -3.80 -15.16
CA LYS A 159 -21.54 -3.04 -15.86
C LYS A 159 -21.93 -1.76 -15.12
N SER A 160 -22.14 -1.83 -13.80
CA SER A 160 -22.50 -0.66 -12.99
C SER A 160 -21.40 0.40 -12.97
N MET A 161 -20.13 -0.03 -13.05
CA MET A 161 -18.97 0.85 -13.07
C MET A 161 -18.72 1.43 -14.47
N LEU A 162 -18.84 0.61 -15.52
CA LEU A 162 -18.50 0.98 -16.89
C LEU A 162 -19.62 1.76 -17.61
N GLN A 163 -20.87 1.59 -17.17
CA GLN A 163 -22.03 2.25 -17.75
C GLN A 163 -22.65 3.30 -16.81
N SER A 164 -21.97 3.62 -15.70
CA SER A 164 -22.36 4.74 -14.85
C SER A 164 -22.39 6.02 -15.70
N GLY A 165 -23.54 6.71 -15.68
CA GLY A 165 -23.83 7.88 -16.50
C GLY A 165 -24.56 7.60 -17.83
N VAL A 166 -24.85 6.34 -18.17
CA VAL A 166 -25.64 5.98 -19.37
C VAL A 166 -26.97 5.34 -18.92
N GLY A 167 -28.09 6.00 -19.20
CA GLY A 167 -29.42 5.63 -18.69
C GLY A 167 -30.06 4.38 -19.32
N THR A 168 -29.30 3.42 -19.84
CA THR A 168 -29.83 2.25 -20.57
C THR A 168 -29.39 0.93 -19.94
N ARG A 169 -30.35 0.13 -19.47
CA ARG A 169 -30.10 -1.15 -18.78
C ARG A 169 -29.73 -2.29 -19.73
N ASP A 170 -30.06 -2.19 -21.02
CA ASP A 170 -29.92 -3.28 -22.00
C ASP A 170 -28.66 -3.17 -22.87
N LEU A 171 -27.74 -2.25 -22.53
CA LEU A 171 -26.48 -2.05 -23.24
C LEU A 171 -25.47 -3.16 -22.89
N ASP A 172 -24.78 -3.70 -23.91
CA ASP A 172 -23.69 -4.66 -23.73
C ASP A 172 -22.56 -4.07 -22.86
N VAL A 173 -21.98 -4.89 -21.97
CA VAL A 173 -20.93 -4.52 -21.00
C VAL A 173 -19.63 -4.09 -21.69
N ARG A 174 -19.45 -4.48 -22.95
CA ARG A 174 -18.31 -4.04 -23.78
C ARG A 174 -18.35 -2.55 -24.12
N TRP A 175 -19.51 -1.91 -24.00
CA TRP A 175 -19.66 -0.50 -24.26
C TRP A 175 -19.28 0.34 -23.03
N VAL A 176 -18.34 1.24 -23.26
CA VAL A 176 -17.63 2.03 -22.24
C VAL A 176 -18.11 3.47 -22.29
N SER A 177 -18.57 4.00 -21.16
CA SER A 177 -18.86 5.42 -20.96
C SER A 177 -17.58 6.26 -20.77
N SER A 178 -17.69 7.57 -20.86
CA SER A 178 -16.62 8.52 -20.47
C SER A 178 -16.05 8.29 -19.08
N LEU A 179 -16.91 8.02 -18.08
CA LEU A 179 -16.50 7.77 -16.71
C LEU A 179 -15.66 6.50 -16.59
N SER A 180 -16.00 5.51 -17.40
CA SER A 180 -15.28 4.25 -17.42
C SER A 180 -13.93 4.33 -18.12
N TRP A 181 -13.81 5.20 -19.13
CA TRP A 181 -12.52 5.54 -19.73
C TRP A 181 -11.58 6.22 -18.72
N TYR A 182 -12.11 7.05 -17.84
CA TYR A 182 -11.35 7.60 -16.72
C TYR A 182 -10.84 6.53 -15.77
N PHE A 183 -11.67 5.57 -15.36
CA PHE A 183 -11.20 4.47 -14.52
C PHE A 183 -10.13 3.62 -15.24
N LEU A 184 -10.30 3.37 -16.53
CA LEU A 184 -9.29 2.67 -17.34
C LEU A 184 -7.96 3.44 -17.38
N THR A 185 -7.98 4.75 -17.58
CA THR A 185 -6.77 5.57 -17.61
C THR A 185 -6.14 5.74 -16.22
N LEU A 186 -6.93 5.74 -15.15
CA LEU A 186 -6.44 5.79 -13.78
C LEU A 186 -5.52 4.61 -13.44
N PHE A 187 -5.94 3.39 -13.80
CA PHE A 187 -5.13 2.18 -13.56
C PHE A 187 -4.12 1.94 -14.68
N GLY A 188 -4.46 2.28 -15.93
CA GLY A 188 -3.65 1.99 -17.10
C GLY A 188 -2.48 2.96 -17.35
N LEU A 189 -2.49 4.16 -16.77
CA LEU A 189 -1.41 5.14 -16.96
C LEU A 189 -0.20 4.94 -16.04
N GLN A 190 -0.20 3.92 -15.16
CA GLN A 190 0.94 3.64 -14.28
C GLN A 190 2.27 3.46 -15.03
N PRO A 191 2.35 2.67 -16.13
CA PRO A 191 3.60 2.53 -16.87
C PRO A 191 4.06 3.85 -17.51
N VAL A 192 3.12 4.70 -17.91
CA VAL A 192 3.40 6.03 -18.46
C VAL A 192 3.98 6.95 -17.38
N TYR A 193 3.40 6.94 -16.17
CA TYR A 193 3.96 7.68 -15.04
C TYR A 193 5.33 7.14 -14.61
N ASN A 194 5.53 5.83 -14.65
CA ASN A 194 6.83 5.22 -14.35
C ASN A 194 7.89 5.62 -15.37
N PHE A 195 7.52 5.71 -16.64
CA PHE A 195 8.41 6.15 -17.70
C PHE A 195 8.78 7.64 -17.56
N ILE A 196 7.81 8.51 -17.27
CA ILE A 196 8.02 9.97 -17.19
C ILE A 196 8.70 10.40 -15.88
N LEU A 197 8.27 9.83 -14.74
CA LEU A 197 8.63 10.29 -13.39
C LEU A 197 9.58 9.32 -12.66
N GLY A 198 9.86 8.15 -13.23
CA GLY A 198 10.64 7.08 -12.59
C GLY A 198 9.84 6.21 -11.62
N SER A 199 10.50 5.21 -11.05
CA SER A 199 9.90 4.15 -10.21
C SER A 199 9.35 4.64 -8.86
N ASN A 200 9.79 5.81 -8.38
CA ASN A 200 9.41 6.38 -7.08
C ASN A 200 8.31 7.44 -7.18
N ASN A 201 7.41 7.30 -8.16
CA ASN A 201 6.31 8.23 -8.33
C ASN A 201 5.18 7.99 -7.31
N VAL A 202 4.49 9.07 -6.99
CA VAL A 202 3.37 9.07 -6.02
C VAL A 202 2.12 8.43 -6.62
N ALA A 203 2.06 8.29 -7.94
CA ALA A 203 0.95 7.63 -8.64
C ALA A 203 0.87 6.12 -8.28
N ASN A 204 2.01 5.44 -8.17
CA ASN A 204 2.05 4.02 -7.74
C ASN A 204 1.58 3.83 -6.29
N GLN A 205 1.84 4.81 -5.41
CA GLN A 205 1.42 4.75 -4.01
C GLN A 205 -0.11 4.67 -3.86
N MET A 206 -0.88 5.23 -4.81
CA MET A 206 -2.34 5.18 -4.76
C MET A 206 -2.88 3.74 -4.85
N THR A 207 -2.30 2.91 -5.69
CA THR A 207 -2.73 1.51 -5.85
C THR A 207 -2.34 0.70 -4.63
N GLN A 208 -1.13 0.94 -4.12
CA GLN A 208 -0.66 0.32 -2.89
C GLN A 208 -1.53 0.71 -1.70
N GLN A 209 -1.96 1.97 -1.61
CA GLN A 209 -2.84 2.45 -0.56
C GLN A 209 -4.27 1.92 -0.70
N MET A 210 -4.80 1.79 -1.91
CA MET A 210 -6.12 1.18 -2.13
C MET A 210 -6.10 -0.31 -1.75
N SER A 211 -5.01 -1.02 -2.04
CA SER A 211 -4.81 -2.39 -1.55
C SER A 211 -4.61 -2.46 -0.04
N SER A 212 -3.94 -1.48 0.57
CA SER A 212 -3.75 -1.45 2.02
C SER A 212 -5.05 -1.12 2.75
N GLN A 213 -5.93 -0.28 2.17
CA GLN A 213 -7.21 0.09 2.78
C GLN A 213 -8.24 -1.05 2.72
N MET A 214 -8.18 -1.90 1.68
CA MET A 214 -9.00 -3.13 1.61
C MET A 214 -8.48 -4.25 2.53
N GLY A 215 -7.19 -4.24 2.89
CA GLY A 215 -6.57 -5.22 3.77
C GLY A 215 -6.47 -4.81 5.24
N GLN A 216 -6.75 -3.56 5.59
CA GLN A 216 -6.48 -3.03 6.92
C GLN A 216 -7.72 -2.33 7.49
N ASN A 217 -8.40 -3.07 8.35
CA ASN A 217 -9.54 -2.59 9.14
C ASN A 217 -9.14 -1.31 9.91
N PRO A 218 -9.72 -0.13 9.61
CA PRO A 218 -9.30 1.15 10.21
C PRO A 218 -9.53 1.27 11.72
N MET A 219 -10.21 0.30 12.33
CA MET A 219 -10.62 0.31 13.73
C MET A 219 -9.73 -0.52 14.67
N GLY A 220 -8.62 -1.10 14.18
CA GLY A 220 -7.69 -1.90 15.00
C GLY A 220 -6.39 -1.22 15.41
N GLY A 221 -6.10 -0.02 14.89
CA GLY A 221 -4.77 0.61 14.96
C GLY A 221 -4.51 1.50 16.18
N GLY A 222 -5.01 1.13 17.35
CA GLY A 222 -4.48 1.72 18.59
C GLY A 222 -3.02 1.28 18.71
N ALA A 223 -2.08 2.23 18.79
CA ALA A 223 -0.68 1.92 19.02
C ALA A 223 -0.57 1.03 20.28
N GLU A 224 -0.34 -0.27 20.09
CA GLU A 224 -0.20 -1.21 21.19
C GLU A 224 0.89 -0.72 22.15
N ASP A 225 0.66 -0.92 23.44
CA ASP A 225 1.62 -0.52 24.46
C ASP A 225 3.00 -1.13 24.15
N PRO A 226 4.09 -0.34 24.18
CA PRO A 226 5.41 -0.84 23.81
C PRO A 226 5.86 -1.99 24.71
N ASP A 227 5.50 -1.96 25.99
CA ASP A 227 5.77 -3.04 26.94
C ASP A 227 5.05 -4.35 26.55
N LYS A 228 3.83 -4.26 26.02
CA LYS A 228 3.11 -5.43 25.48
C LYS A 228 3.79 -5.92 24.20
N LEU A 229 4.20 -5.01 23.31
CA LEU A 229 4.95 -5.38 22.11
C LEU A 229 6.26 -6.12 22.43
N PHE A 230 7.02 -5.65 23.43
CA PHE A 230 8.24 -6.34 23.88
C PHE A 230 7.95 -7.71 24.49
N LYS A 231 6.90 -7.84 25.30
CA LYS A 231 6.48 -9.12 25.89
C LYS A 231 6.01 -10.11 24.82
N ASN A 232 5.18 -9.66 23.89
CA ASN A 232 4.73 -10.45 22.74
C ASN A 232 5.93 -10.93 21.91
N GLU A 233 6.95 -10.09 21.73
CA GLU A 233 8.15 -10.50 20.99
C GLU A 233 9.01 -11.50 21.76
N ILE A 234 9.03 -11.47 23.11
CA ILE A 234 9.67 -12.52 23.92
C ILE A 234 8.93 -13.85 23.72
N GLU A 235 7.60 -13.86 23.85
CA GLU A 235 6.80 -15.06 23.63
C GLU A 235 7.04 -15.63 22.22
N ASN A 236 7.07 -14.76 21.21
CA ASN A 236 7.41 -15.16 19.84
C ASN A 236 8.82 -15.76 19.73
N LEU A 237 9.83 -15.17 20.39
CA LEU A 237 11.20 -15.70 20.40
C LEU A 237 11.31 -17.00 21.20
N GLU A 238 10.42 -17.25 22.15
CA GLU A 238 10.35 -18.50 22.91
C GLU A 238 9.89 -19.68 22.05
N VAL A 239 8.92 -19.43 21.17
CA VAL A 239 8.32 -20.45 20.28
C VAL A 239 9.20 -20.78 19.07
N VAL A 240 10.20 -19.95 18.74
CA VAL A 240 11.03 -20.15 17.54
C VAL A 240 12.02 -21.30 17.74
N ASP A 241 11.87 -22.33 16.90
CA ASP A 241 12.85 -23.38 16.72
C ASP A 241 14.07 -22.84 15.94
N HIS A 242 15.25 -23.03 16.51
CA HIS A 242 16.51 -22.54 15.93
C HIS A 242 17.20 -23.65 15.15
N GLU A 243 17.29 -23.48 13.83
CA GLU A 243 18.05 -24.36 12.95
C GLU A 243 19.25 -23.62 12.38
N TYR A 244 20.47 -24.08 12.69
CA TYR A 244 21.66 -23.38 12.23
C TYR A 244 22.03 -23.78 10.80
N ILE A 245 22.11 -22.80 9.91
CA ILE A 245 22.37 -23.07 8.49
C ILE A 245 23.76 -23.64 8.24
N LEU A 246 24.76 -23.43 9.11
CA LEU A 246 26.09 -23.99 8.87
C LEU A 246 26.21 -25.47 9.29
N ASP A 247 25.24 -26.02 10.02
CA ASP A 247 25.28 -27.42 10.43
C ASP A 247 25.09 -28.33 9.21
N GLY A 248 26.06 -29.22 8.95
CA GLY A 248 26.04 -30.10 7.77
C GLY A 248 26.19 -29.34 6.45
N ILE A 249 26.85 -28.17 6.45
CA ILE A 249 27.23 -27.51 5.19
C ILE A 249 28.27 -28.32 4.43
N GLU A 250 29.24 -28.96 5.12
CA GLU A 250 30.23 -29.76 4.42
C GLU A 250 29.56 -30.86 3.60
N ASP A 251 28.62 -31.60 4.20
CA ASP A 251 27.89 -32.66 3.52
C ASP A 251 27.02 -32.14 2.37
N ARG A 252 26.32 -31.01 2.55
CA ARG A 252 25.51 -30.40 1.49
C ARG A 252 26.36 -29.86 0.33
N LEU A 253 27.52 -29.29 0.65
CA LEU A 253 28.47 -28.79 -0.34
C LEU A 253 29.10 -29.96 -1.10
N LEU A 254 29.53 -31.00 -0.40
CA LEU A 254 30.09 -32.21 -0.99
C LEU A 254 29.06 -32.94 -1.84
N ALA A 255 27.80 -33.09 -1.39
CA ALA A 255 26.72 -33.67 -2.19
C ALA A 255 26.45 -32.86 -3.47
N LYS A 256 26.50 -31.52 -3.39
CA LYS A 256 26.32 -30.65 -4.56
C LYS A 256 27.51 -30.68 -5.53
N LEU A 257 28.73 -30.86 -5.03
CA LEU A 257 29.94 -30.90 -5.87
C LEU A 257 30.22 -32.30 -6.43
N LEU A 258 29.92 -33.36 -5.69
CA LEU A 258 30.17 -34.76 -6.05
C LEU A 258 28.96 -35.44 -6.71
N GLY A 259 27.73 -34.93 -6.51
CA GLY A 259 26.51 -35.42 -7.16
C GLY A 259 26.27 -34.89 -8.58
N PHE A 260 27.27 -34.22 -9.17
CA PHE A 260 27.27 -33.73 -10.55
C PHE A 260 28.27 -34.48 -11.47
N SER A 261 28.56 -35.75 -11.16
CA SER A 261 29.19 -36.70 -12.09
C SER A 261 28.25 -37.85 -12.44
#